data_AF-A0A1Q3PKS1-F1
#
_entry.id   AF-A0A1Q3PKS1-F1
#
_cell.length_a   1.000
_cell.length_b   1.000
_cell.length_c   1.000
_cell.angle_alpha   90.00
_cell.angle_beta   90.00
_cell.angle_gamma   90.00
#
_symmetry.space_group_name_H-M   'P 1'
#
loop_
_entity.id
_entity.type
_entity.pdbx_description
1 polymer ?
#
loop_
_entity_poly.entity_id
_entity_poly.type
_entity_poly.pdbx_seq_one_letter_code
_entity_poly.pdbx_strand_id
1 'polypeptide(L)'
;MIGPIKNNEQYEHYLARIYELMQAEISQDSKESDELEVLSILVKDYENVHFPIPKPSPLEAIRFRLEQMGISEKELSEILGYRSRKSEILSGKRKLNLSMIRRLNEKLHIPAEILIQAY
;
A
#
# COMPACT_ATOMS: atom_id res chain seq x y z
N MET A 1 29.34 4.57 14.75
CA MET A 1 28.39 5.50 15.37
C MET A 1 27.17 5.56 14.45
N ILE A 2 25.97 5.30 14.98
CA ILE A 2 24.74 5.34 14.19
C ILE A 2 24.36 6.81 13.98
N GLY A 3 23.96 7.16 12.76
CA GLY A 3 23.60 8.52 12.39
C GLY A 3 22.52 8.54 11.30
N PRO A 4 22.02 9.71 10.91
CA PRO A 4 20.97 9.82 9.90
C PRO A 4 21.42 9.29 8.55
N ILE A 5 20.50 8.65 7.81
CA ILE A 5 20.71 8.17 6.45
C ILE A 5 20.63 9.35 5.48
N LYS A 6 21.71 9.59 4.72
CA LYS A 6 21.83 10.72 3.78
C LYS A 6 21.99 10.29 2.33
N ASN A 7 22.24 9.01 2.09
CA ASN A 7 22.47 8.46 0.76
C ASN A 7 22.11 6.97 0.72
N ASN A 8 22.08 6.41 -0.49
CA ASN A 8 21.71 5.02 -0.72
C ASN A 8 22.71 4.02 -0.11
N GLU A 9 24.00 4.35 -0.06
CA GLU A 9 25.01 3.45 0.51
C GLU A 9 24.79 3.22 2.02
N GLN A 10 24.48 4.29 2.76
CA GLN A 10 24.13 4.20 4.18
C GLN A 10 22.82 3.45 4.41
N TYR A 11 21.85 3.65 3.52
CA TYR A 11 20.57 2.94 3.55
C TYR A 11 20.76 1.42 3.40
N GLU A 12 21.48 0.99 2.35
CA GLU A 12 21.77 -0.43 2.10
C GLU A 12 22.58 -1.05 3.24
N HIS A 13 23.55 -0.30 3.79
CA HIS A 13 24.33 -0.77 4.93
C HIS A 13 23.47 -1.01 6.17
N TYR A 14 22.54 -0.10 6.47
CA TYR A 14 21.64 -0.24 7.62
C TYR A 14 20.61 -1.35 7.40
N LEU A 15 20.09 -1.51 6.18
CA LEU A 15 19.24 -2.65 5.83
C LEU A 15 19.94 -3.99 6.03
N ALA A 16 21.18 -4.12 5.54
CA ALA A 16 21.97 -5.34 5.73
C ALA A 16 22.19 -5.63 7.22
N ARG A 17 22.49 -4.60 8.02
CA ARG A 17 22.67 -4.74 9.47
C ARG A 17 21.39 -5.15 10.19
N ILE A 18 20.25 -4.56 9.83
CA ILE A 18 18.93 -4.97 10.35
C ILE A 18 18.70 -6.45 10.04
N TYR A 19 18.95 -6.88 8.81
CA TYR A 19 18.76 -8.27 8.39
C TYR A 19 19.62 -9.26 9.19
N GLU A 20 20.88 -8.91 9.45
CA GLU A 20 21.76 -9.70 10.34
C GLU A 20 21.21 -9.79 11.76
N LEU A 21 20.81 -8.66 12.35
CA LEU A 21 20.28 -8.58 13.71
C LEU A 21 18.96 -9.34 13.88
N MET A 22 18.10 -9.35 12.85
CA MET A 22 16.85 -10.12 12.85
C MET A 22 17.08 -11.64 12.80
N GLN A 23 18.22 -12.10 12.29
CA GLN A 23 18.58 -13.52 12.27
C GLN A 23 19.35 -13.97 13.51
N ALA A 24 19.89 -13.03 14.26
CA ALA A 24 20.58 -13.32 15.50
C ALA A 24 19.59 -13.59 16.63
N GLU A 25 19.95 -14.49 17.55
CA GLU A 25 19.24 -14.64 18.82
C GLU A 25 19.60 -13.47 19.74
N ILE A 26 18.90 -12.35 19.58
CA ILE A 26 19.04 -11.18 20.43
C ILE A 26 18.12 -11.28 21.65
N SER A 27 18.65 -10.97 22.83
CA SER A 27 17.82 -10.85 24.04
C SER A 27 17.09 -9.50 24.05
N GLN A 28 15.90 -9.48 24.63
CA GLN A 28 15.22 -8.22 24.94
C GLN A 28 16.11 -7.34 25.83
N ASP A 29 16.04 -6.03 25.64
CA ASP A 29 16.83 -5.01 26.36
C ASP A 29 18.36 -5.13 26.19
N SER A 30 18.82 -5.84 25.14
CA SER A 30 20.23 -5.83 24.73
C SER A 30 20.59 -4.60 23.91
N LYS A 31 21.89 -4.31 23.82
CA LYS A 31 22.40 -3.24 22.95
C LYS A 31 22.07 -3.51 21.48
N GLU A 32 22.04 -4.77 21.10
CA GLU A 32 21.69 -5.26 19.77
C GLU A 32 20.19 -5.05 19.48
N SER A 33 19.32 -5.22 20.49
CA SER A 33 17.90 -4.88 20.40
C SER A 33 17.69 -3.38 20.22
N ASP A 34 18.37 -2.56 21.02
CA ASP A 34 18.33 -1.10 20.88
C ASP A 34 18.87 -0.64 19.51
N GLU A 35 19.96 -1.26 19.05
CA GLU A 35 20.53 -1.02 17.71
C GLU A 35 19.51 -1.33 16.61
N LEU A 36 18.88 -2.51 16.67
CA LEU A 36 17.87 -2.92 15.71
C LEU A 36 16.68 -1.94 15.66
N GLU A 37 16.20 -1.50 16.82
CA GLU A 37 15.11 -0.53 16.90
C GLU A 37 15.49 0.81 16.28
N VAL A 38 16.66 1.36 16.65
CA VAL A 38 17.15 2.65 16.12
C VAL A 38 17.33 2.58 14.61
N LEU A 39 17.99 1.53 14.10
CA LEU A 39 18.20 1.36 12.66
C LEU A 39 16.86 1.23 11.91
N SER A 40 15.91 0.48 12.46
CA SER A 40 14.58 0.31 11.86
C SER A 40 13.82 1.64 11.75
N ILE A 41 13.92 2.50 12.77
CA ILE A 41 13.31 3.83 12.75
C ILE A 41 13.96 4.71 11.66
N LEU A 42 15.30 4.68 11.56
CA LEU A 42 16.04 5.48 10.57
C LEU A 42 15.74 5.05 9.13
N VAL A 43 15.73 3.73 8.89
CA VAL A 43 15.37 3.16 7.58
C VAL A 43 13.95 3.53 7.21
N LYS A 44 12.98 3.35 8.12
CA LYS A 44 11.58 3.72 7.89
C LYS A 44 11.41 5.20 7.52
N ASP A 45 12.08 6.10 8.23
CA ASP A 45 11.98 7.54 7.96
C ASP A 45 12.55 7.89 6.57
N TYR A 46 13.70 7.30 6.23
CA TYR A 46 14.31 7.46 4.90
C TYR A 46 13.40 6.91 3.78
N GLU A 47 12.82 5.72 3.96
CA GLU A 47 11.90 5.08 3.00
C GLU A 47 10.64 5.90 2.77
N ASN A 48 10.04 6.48 3.84
CA ASN A 48 8.84 7.30 3.70
C ASN A 48 9.05 8.51 2.76
N VAL A 49 10.27 9.03 2.71
CA VAL A 49 10.62 10.18 1.86
C VAL A 49 11.07 9.75 0.47
N HIS A 50 11.89 8.69 0.36
CA HIS A 50 12.57 8.32 -0.89
C HIS A 50 11.85 7.21 -1.67
N PHE A 51 11.10 6.35 -0.99
CA PHE A 51 10.37 5.22 -1.55
C PHE A 51 8.89 5.26 -1.11
N PRO A 52 8.16 6.35 -1.37
CA PRO A 52 6.76 6.44 -0.96
C PRO A 52 5.95 5.33 -1.63
N ILE A 53 5.21 4.56 -0.84
CA ILE A 53 4.28 3.56 -1.37
C ILE A 53 3.19 4.32 -2.14
N PRO A 54 3.12 4.17 -3.48
CA PRO A 54 2.09 4.87 -4.23
C PRO A 54 0.73 4.35 -3.78
N LYS A 55 -0.23 5.26 -3.58
CA LYS A 55 -1.62 4.84 -3.38
C LYS A 55 -2.04 4.05 -4.63
N PRO A 56 -2.73 2.90 -4.47
CA PRO A 56 -3.20 2.15 -5.62
C PRO A 56 -4.16 3.03 -6.42
N SER A 57 -4.13 2.91 -7.75
CA SER A 57 -5.16 3.54 -8.57
C SER A 57 -6.54 3.03 -8.14
N PRO A 58 -7.62 3.81 -8.38
CA PRO A 58 -8.97 3.37 -8.07
C PRO A 58 -9.30 1.99 -8.65
N LEU A 59 -8.79 1.68 -9.83
CA LEU A 59 -9.04 0.42 -10.52
C LEU A 59 -8.31 -0.75 -9.87
N GLU A 60 -7.05 -0.55 -9.46
CA GLU A 60 -6.29 -1.55 -8.71
C GLU A 60 -6.93 -1.82 -7.36
N ALA A 61 -7.35 -0.77 -6.64
CA ALA A 61 -8.03 -0.93 -5.36
C ALA A 61 -9.34 -1.72 -5.49
N ILE A 62 -10.11 -1.50 -6.56
CA ILE A 62 -11.31 -2.29 -6.86
C ILE A 62 -10.95 -3.75 -7.14
N ARG A 63 -9.99 -4.01 -8.03
CA ARG A 63 -9.57 -5.39 -8.36
C ARG A 63 -9.08 -6.15 -7.13
N PHE A 64 -8.24 -5.50 -6.34
CA PHE A 64 -7.69 -6.05 -5.10
C PHE A 64 -8.80 -6.40 -4.11
N ARG A 65 -9.78 -5.51 -3.90
CA ARG A 65 -10.91 -5.82 -3.01
C ARG A 65 -11.80 -6.94 -3.53
N LEU A 66 -12.03 -7.02 -4.85
CA LEU A 66 -12.79 -8.11 -5.44
C LEU A 66 -12.11 -9.46 -5.18
N GLU A 67 -10.79 -9.52 -5.38
CA GLU A 67 -10.00 -10.73 -5.10
C GLU A 67 -10.04 -11.11 -3.62
N GLN A 68 -9.79 -10.16 -2.71
CA GLN A 68 -9.83 -10.40 -1.27
C GLN A 68 -11.18 -10.90 -0.77
N MET A 69 -12.27 -10.42 -1.37
CA MET A 69 -13.63 -10.78 -0.98
C MET A 69 -14.19 -11.98 -1.75
N GLY A 70 -13.43 -12.55 -2.69
CA GLY A 70 -13.90 -13.63 -3.56
C GLY A 70 -15.07 -13.23 -4.47
N ILE A 71 -15.25 -11.93 -4.71
CA ILE A 71 -16.35 -11.39 -5.53
C ILE A 71 -15.91 -11.41 -6.99
N SER A 72 -16.76 -11.95 -7.85
CA SER A 72 -16.47 -11.98 -9.28
C SER A 72 -16.59 -10.59 -9.93
N GLU A 73 -15.82 -10.33 -10.98
CA GLU A 73 -16.00 -9.13 -11.81
C GLU A 73 -17.42 -9.04 -12.45
N LYS A 74 -18.22 -10.10 -12.41
CA LYS A 74 -19.61 -10.07 -12.85
C LYS A 74 -20.51 -9.37 -11.83
N GLU A 75 -20.31 -9.64 -10.55
CA GLU A 75 -21.06 -9.04 -9.44
C GLU A 75 -20.74 -7.55 -9.26
N LEU A 76 -19.55 -7.10 -9.68
CA LEU A 76 -19.20 -5.68 -9.74
C LEU A 76 -20.24 -4.86 -10.54
N SER A 77 -20.83 -5.42 -11.61
CA SER A 77 -21.88 -4.73 -12.38
C SER A 77 -23.13 -4.43 -11.56
N GLU A 78 -23.46 -5.28 -10.59
CA GLU A 78 -24.62 -5.09 -9.70
C GLU A 78 -24.34 -3.97 -8.70
N ILE A 79 -23.12 -3.94 -8.15
CA ILE A 79 -22.65 -2.86 -7.27
C ILE A 79 -22.69 -1.52 -8.02
N LEU A 80 -22.21 -1.48 -9.26
CA LEU A 80 -22.15 -0.24 -10.05
C LEU A 80 -23.51 0.18 -10.64
N GLY A 81 -24.53 -0.69 -10.59
CA GLY A 81 -25.90 -0.38 -10.98
C GLY A 81 -26.18 -0.30 -12.49
N TYR A 82 -25.20 -0.59 -13.33
CA TYR A 82 -25.36 -0.61 -14.79
C TYR A 82 -24.77 -1.89 -15.38
N ARG A 83 -25.62 -2.73 -15.99
CA ARG A 83 -25.22 -3.99 -16.63
C ARG A 83 -24.16 -3.82 -17.73
N SER A 84 -24.08 -2.65 -18.39
CA SER A 84 -23.41 -2.53 -19.69
C SER A 84 -22.01 -1.90 -19.70
N ARG A 85 -21.43 -1.47 -18.57
CA ARG A 85 -20.23 -0.59 -18.65
C ARG A 85 -19.05 -0.97 -17.75
N LYS A 86 -19.09 -2.12 -17.07
CA LYS A 86 -17.98 -2.57 -16.21
C LYS A 86 -16.63 -2.60 -16.93
N SER A 87 -16.60 -3.07 -18.17
CA SER A 87 -15.35 -3.25 -18.92
C SER A 87 -14.72 -1.91 -19.30
N GLU A 88 -15.51 -0.86 -19.54
CA GLU A 88 -15.00 0.49 -19.80
C GLU A 88 -14.40 1.13 -18.55
N ILE A 89 -14.96 0.83 -17.39
CA ILE A 89 -14.48 1.35 -16.10
C ILE A 89 -13.20 0.62 -15.71
N LEU A 90 -13.20 -0.72 -15.75
CA LEU A 90 -12.04 -1.55 -15.43
C LEU A 90 -10.88 -1.42 -16.42
N SER A 91 -11.13 -0.84 -17.61
CA SER A 91 -10.09 -0.48 -18.59
C SER A 91 -9.69 1.00 -18.54
N GLY A 92 -10.25 1.80 -17.62
CA GLY A 92 -9.91 3.22 -17.47
C GLY A 92 -10.48 4.15 -18.54
N LYS A 93 -11.18 3.62 -19.56
CA LYS A 93 -11.82 4.43 -20.61
C LYS A 93 -12.89 5.37 -20.07
N ARG A 94 -13.43 5.08 -18.88
CA ARG A 94 -14.45 5.91 -18.22
C ARG A 94 -14.17 6.09 -16.74
N LYS A 95 -14.26 7.34 -16.28
CA LYS A 95 -14.11 7.70 -14.88
C LYS A 95 -15.32 7.25 -14.04
N LEU A 96 -15.06 6.89 -12.79
CA LEU A 96 -16.08 6.65 -11.77
C LEU A 96 -16.90 7.94 -11.56
N ASN A 97 -18.22 7.82 -11.47
CA ASN A 97 -19.06 8.92 -11.02
C ASN A 97 -19.33 8.83 -9.51
N LEU A 98 -19.89 9.91 -8.93
CA LEU A 98 -20.13 9.99 -7.48
C LEU A 98 -21.04 8.89 -6.94
N SER A 99 -22.04 8.46 -7.71
CA SER A 99 -22.93 7.36 -7.32
C SER A 99 -22.17 6.04 -7.23
N MET A 100 -21.30 5.76 -8.20
CA MET A 100 -20.45 4.57 -8.21
C MET A 100 -19.46 4.59 -7.05
N ILE A 101 -18.83 5.74 -6.77
CA ILE A 101 -17.89 5.90 -5.67
C ILE A 101 -18.56 5.58 -4.32
N ARG A 102 -19.77 6.11 -4.07
CA ARG A 102 -20.53 5.82 -2.84
C ARG A 102 -20.81 4.32 -2.70
N ARG A 103 -21.29 3.68 -3.76
CA ARG A 103 -21.59 2.24 -3.73
C ARG A 103 -20.35 1.37 -3.53
N LEU A 104 -19.23 1.73 -4.18
CA LEU A 104 -17.96 1.03 -4.00
C LEU A 104 -17.43 1.20 -2.58
N ASN A 105 -17.56 2.38 -1.98
CA ASN A 105 -17.20 2.62 -0.60
C ASN A 105 -18.08 1.80 0.37
N GLU A 106 -19.41 1.78 0.15
CA GLU A 106 -20.35 1.02 0.99
C GLU A 106 -20.19 -0.51 0.87
N LYS A 107 -19.95 -1.02 -0.34
CA LYS A 107 -19.95 -2.47 -0.63
C LYS A 107 -18.58 -3.12 -0.59
N LEU A 108 -17.53 -2.41 -1.01
CA LEU A 108 -16.16 -2.93 -1.05
C LEU A 108 -15.26 -2.30 0.02
N HIS A 109 -15.79 -1.38 0.84
CA HIS A 109 -15.03 -0.69 1.89
C HIS A 109 -13.71 -0.09 1.37
N ILE A 110 -13.75 0.44 0.14
CA ILE A 110 -12.63 1.20 -0.44
C ILE A 110 -12.77 2.65 -0.01
N PRO A 111 -11.76 3.26 0.63
CA PRO A 111 -11.83 4.66 1.04
C PRO A 111 -12.13 5.58 -0.14
N ALA A 112 -13.03 6.56 0.07
CA ALA A 112 -13.42 7.49 -0.98
C ALA A 112 -12.22 8.28 -1.53
N GLU A 113 -11.24 8.60 -0.68
CA GLU A 113 -9.98 9.25 -1.07
C GLU A 113 -9.14 8.44 -2.06
N ILE A 114 -9.30 7.11 -2.11
CA ILE A 114 -8.69 6.28 -3.13
C ILE A 114 -9.49 6.41 -4.41
N LEU A 115 -10.82 6.23 -4.34
CA LEU A 115 -11.72 6.19 -5.50
C LEU A 115 -11.82 7.51 -6.29
N ILE A 116 -11.54 8.66 -5.67
CA ILE A 116 -11.56 9.99 -6.33
C ILE A 116 -10.26 10.36 -7.03
N GLN A 117 -9.20 9.54 -6.92
CA GLN A 117 -7.91 9.84 -7.54
C GLN A 117 -8.02 9.89 -9.05
N ALA A 118 -7.09 10.62 -9.68
CA ALA A 118 -6.96 10.61 -11.13
C ALA A 118 -6.29 9.31 -11.60
N TYR A 119 -6.82 8.76 -12.69
CA TYR A 119 -6.33 7.60 -13.41
C TYR A 119 -6.83 7.68 -14.86
#